data_AF-A0A9D2MIS1-F1
#
_entry.id   AF-A0A9D2MIS1-F1
#
_cell.length_a   1.000
_cell.length_b   1.000
_cell.length_c   1.000
_cell.angle_alpha   90.00
_cell.angle_beta   90.00
_cell.angle_gamma   90.00
#
_symmetry.space_group_name_H-M   'P 1'
#
loop_
_entity.id
_entity.type
_entity.pdbx_description
1 polymer ?
#
loop_
_entity_poly.entity_id
_entity_poly.type
_entity_poly.pdbx_seq_one_letter_code
_entity_poly.pdbx_strand_id
1 'polypeptide(L)' 'MKTIQNYVETVLQPKLQGDGGWIELVSFENGVLTVIFRGECSKCLILDRCVSWIESEIKRDLKKEVKVTAIRKKPYFQDV' A
#
# COMPACT_ATOMS: atom_id res chain seq x y z
N MET A 1 7.85 6.53 -18.80
CA MET A 1 8.43 5.74 -17.70
C MET A 1 7.35 5.55 -16.64
N LYS A 2 7.00 4.32 -16.25
CA LYS A 2 5.99 4.09 -15.21
C LYS A 2 6.62 4.30 -13.83
N THR A 3 6.26 5.39 -13.17
CA THR A 3 6.70 5.70 -11.80
C THR A 3 5.98 4.76 -10.82
N ILE A 4 6.60 4.42 -9.68
CA ILE A 4 5.97 3.61 -8.63
C ILE A 4 4.62 4.19 -8.19
N GLN A 5 4.48 5.51 -8.20
CA GLN A 5 3.21 6.21 -7.95
C GLN A 5 2.11 5.75 -8.90
N ASN A 6 2.37 5.82 -10.21
CA ASN A 6 1.42 5.37 -11.22
C ASN A 6 1.11 3.87 -11.08
N TYR A 7 2.08 3.04 -10.69
CA TYR A 7 1.83 1.61 -10.44
C TYR A 7 0.91 1.38 -9.25
N VAL A 8 1.10 2.14 -8.17
CA VAL A 8 0.25 2.07 -6.99
C VAL A 8 -1.19 2.45 -7.37
N GLU A 9 -1.37 3.53 -8.10
CA GLU A 9 -2.72 4.03 -8.47
C GLU A 9 -3.43 3.15 -9.50
N THR A 10 -2.70 2.63 -10.50
CA THR A 10 -3.33 1.89 -11.62
C THR A 10 -3.41 0.38 -11.41
N VAL A 11 -2.58 -0.19 -10.52
CA VAL A 11 -2.50 -1.65 -10.31
C VAL A 11 -2.84 -2.04 -8.88
N LEU A 12 -2.18 -1.44 -7.89
CA LEU A 12 -2.38 -1.85 -6.49
C LEU A 12 -3.73 -1.36 -5.97
N GLN A 13 -4.04 -0.08 -6.14
CA GLN A 13 -5.25 0.55 -5.62
C GLN A 13 -6.55 -0.14 -6.08
N PRO A 14 -6.78 -0.45 -7.38
CA PRO A 14 -7.99 -1.18 -7.78
C PRO A 14 -8.05 -2.61 -7.24
N LYS A 15 -6.91 -3.30 -7.09
CA LYS A 15 -6.87 -4.64 -6.47
C LYS A 15 -7.26 -4.58 -4.99
N LEU A 16 -6.71 -3.62 -4.24
CA LEU A 16 -7.05 -3.44 -2.83
C LEU A 16 -8.48 -2.92 -2.66
N GLN A 17 -8.97 -2.08 -3.57
CA GLN A 17 -10.36 -1.61 -3.55
C GLN A 17 -11.36 -2.73 -3.76
N GLY A 18 -11.02 -3.75 -4.58
CA GLY A 18 -11.81 -4.98 -4.69
C GLY A 18 -11.94 -5.75 -3.38
N ASP A 19 -10.96 -5.60 -2.48
CA ASP A 19 -10.93 -6.21 -1.13
C ASP A 19 -11.57 -5.31 -0.06
N GLY A 20 -12.19 -4.18 -0.45
CA GLY A 20 -12.74 -3.17 0.49
C GLY A 20 -11.69 -2.24 1.11
N GLY A 21 -10.46 -2.32 0.61
CA GLY A 21 -9.30 -1.59 1.08
C GLY A 21 -9.00 -0.30 0.32
N TRP A 22 -8.28 0.61 0.97
CA TRP A 22 -7.71 1.77 0.28
C TRP A 22 -6.29 2.06 0.77
N ILE A 23 -5.40 2.36 -0.17
CA ILE A 23 -4.03 2.75 0.10
C ILE A 23 -3.71 4.08 -0.57
N GLU A 24 -2.92 4.90 0.12
CA GLU A 24 -2.37 6.14 -0.41
C GLU A 24 -0.84 6.05 -0.38
N LEU A 25 -0.20 6.43 -1.47
CA LEU A 25 1.25 6.58 -1.49
C LEU A 25 1.64 7.87 -0.77
N VAL A 26 2.61 7.77 0.15
CA VAL A 26 3.18 8.93 0.84
C VAL A 26 4.46 9.37 0.16
N SER A 27 5.45 8.48 0.15
CA SER A 27 6.78 8.73 -0.42
C SER A 27 7.44 7.43 -0.83
N PHE A 28 8.38 7.54 -1.76
CA PHE A 28 9.29 6.48 -2.13
C PHE A 28 10.72 7.03 -2.14
N GLU A 29 11.52 6.65 -1.14
CA GLU A 29 12.91 7.08 -1.00
C GLU A 29 13.80 5.92 -0.58
N ASN A 30 15.01 5.85 -1.15
CA ASN A 30 16.02 4.83 -0.81
C ASN A 30 15.50 3.38 -0.87
N GLY A 31 14.58 3.09 -1.81
CA GLY A 31 13.97 1.76 -1.92
C GLY A 31 12.89 1.47 -0.87
N VAL A 32 12.55 2.42 -0.01
CA VAL A 32 11.47 2.28 0.97
C VAL A 32 10.21 2.96 0.44
N LEU A 33 9.16 2.17 0.22
CA LEU A 33 7.83 2.64 -0.19
C LEU A 33 6.95 2.83 1.03
N THR A 34 6.62 4.07 1.36
CA THR A 34 5.71 4.38 2.47
C THR A 34 4.30 4.56 1.94
N VAL A 35 3.37 3.76 2.44
CA VAL A 35 1.95 3.81 2.08
C VAL A 35 1.07 3.91 3.32
N ILE A 36 -0.02 4.66 3.24
CA ILE A 36 -1.04 4.75 4.29
C ILE A 36 -2.19 3.83 3.93
N PHE A 37 -2.51 2.89 4.81
CA PHE A 37 -3.72 2.08 4.72
C PHE A 37 -4.87 2.78 5.44
N ARG A 38 -5.99 2.95 4.73
CA ARG A 38 -7.23 3.58 5.20
C ARG A 38 -8.35 2.53 5.27
N GLY A 39 -9.47 2.90 5.90
CA GLY A 39 -10.68 2.07 5.93
C GLY A 39 -10.50 0.74 6.65
N GLU A 40 -11.06 -0.33 6.09
CA GLU A 40 -11.02 -1.68 6.67
C GLU A 40 -9.58 -2.25 6.73
N CYS A 41 -8.75 -1.93 5.74
CA CYS A 41 -7.35 -2.37 5.76
C CYS A 41 -6.55 -1.81 6.95
N SER A 42 -6.93 -0.67 7.52
CA SER A 42 -6.27 -0.11 8.71
C SER A 42 -6.46 -0.98 9.97
N LYS A 43 -7.52 -1.80 10.00
CA LYS A 43 -7.86 -2.71 11.10
C LYS A 43 -7.56 -4.18 10.77
N CYS A 44 -7.07 -4.46 9.57
CA CYS A 44 -6.89 -5.81 9.08
C CYS A 44 -5.73 -6.53 9.80
N LEU A 45 -6.02 -7.70 10.38
CA LEU A 45 -5.05 -8.53 11.10
C LEU A 45 -3.95 -9.08 10.18
N ILE A 46 -4.26 -9.22 8.88
CA ILE A 46 -3.34 -9.74 7.86
C ILE A 46 -2.61 -8.64 7.07
N LEU A 47 -2.49 -7.42 7.62
CA LEU A 47 -1.79 -6.32 6.94
C LEU A 47 -0.37 -6.72 6.51
N ASP A 48 0.35 -7.46 7.34
CA ASP A 48 1.71 -7.93 7.05
C ASP A 48 1.78 -8.75 5.74
N ARG A 49 0.77 -9.61 5.52
CA ARG A 49 0.62 -10.36 4.27
C ARG A 49 0.35 -9.45 3.08
N CYS A 50 -0.46 -8.41 3.26
CA CYS A 50 -0.71 -7.40 2.23
C CYS A 50 0.57 -6.65 1.84
N VAL A 51 1.36 -6.23 2.83
CA VAL A 51 2.65 -5.56 2.63
C VAL A 51 3.60 -6.46 1.86
N SER A 52 3.77 -7.71 2.28
CA SER A 52 4.67 -8.66 1.63
C SER A 52 4.23 -9.02 0.20
N TRP A 53 2.91 -9.05 -0.04
CA TRP A 53 2.36 -9.20 -1.38
C TRP A 53 2.66 -7.99 -2.27
N ILE A 54 2.53 -6.75 -1.77
CA ILE A 54 2.88 -5.53 -2.52
C ILE A 54 4.36 -5.52 -2.89
N GLU A 55 5.25 -5.87 -1.96
CA GLU A 55 6.69 -5.98 -2.19
C GLU A 55 6.99 -6.98 -3.32
N SER A 56 6.36 -8.16 -3.26
CA SER A 56 6.51 -9.20 -4.28
C SER A 56 5.98 -8.77 -5.65
N GLU A 57 4.83 -8.09 -5.69
CA GLU A 57 4.21 -7.64 -6.94
C GLU A 57 5.07 -6.55 -7.62
N ILE A 58 5.58 -5.59 -6.85
CA ILE A 58 6.51 -4.56 -7.34
C ILE A 58 7.81 -5.20 -7.83
N LYS A 59 8.36 -6.16 -7.10
CA LYS A 59 9.54 -6.90 -7.53
C LYS A 59 9.30 -7.69 -8.82
N ARG A 60 8.11 -8.25 -9.01
CA ARG A 60 7.75 -9.01 -10.21
C ARG A 60 7.56 -8.13 -11.44
N ASP A 61 6.84 -7.02 -11.29
CA ASP A 61 6.46 -6.16 -12.42
C ASP A 61 7.55 -5.12 -12.76
N LEU A 62 8.08 -4.45 -11.74
CA LEU A 62 9.07 -3.37 -11.90
C LEU A 62 10.52 -3.87 -11.80
N LYS A 63 10.74 -5.15 -11.44
CA LYS A 63 12.08 -5.73 -11.16
C LYS A 63 12.90 -4.90 -10.15
N LYS A 64 12.20 -4.23 -9.23
CA LYS A 64 12.81 -3.41 -8.17
C LYS A 64 12.56 -4.05 -6.83
N GLU A 65 13.63 -4.17 -6.04
CA GLU A 65 13.49 -4.52 -4.64
C GLU A 65 13.08 -3.26 -3.88
N VAL A 66 11.92 -3.33 -3.23
CA VAL A 66 11.40 -2.24 -2.41
C VAL A 66 10.98 -2.80 -1.07
N LYS A 67 11.16 -2.00 -0.02
CA LYS A 67 10.67 -2.30 1.32
C LYS A 67 9.40 -1.49 1.57
N VAL A 68 8.28 -2.15 1.80
CA VAL A 68 7.00 -1.45 1.98
C VAL A 68 6.77 -1.17 3.47
N THR A 69 6.62 0.10 3.80
CA THR A 69 6.27 0.56 5.15
C THR A 69 4.80 0.97 5.17
N ALA A 70 4.00 0.24 5.94
CA ALA A 70 2.57 0.47 6.06
C ALA A 70 2.26 1.35 7.28
N ILE A 71 1.73 2.54 7.04
CA ILE A 71 1.18 3.41 8.07
C ILE A 71 -0.31 3.09 8.21
N ARG A 72 -0.74 2.63 9.39
CA ARG A 72 -2.16 2.43 9.69
C ARG A 72 -2.76 3.75 10.17
N LYS A 73 -3.60 4.37 9.35
CA LYS A 73 -4.40 5.51 9.81
C LYS A 73 -5.81 5.01 10.12
N LYS A 74 -6.11 4.83 11.40
CA LYS A 74 -7.48 4.51 11.84
C LYS A 74 -8.41 5.61 11.31
N PRO A 75 -9.57 5.27 10.73
CA PRO A 75 -10.56 6.29 10.40
C PRO A 75 -10.94 7.01 11.70
N TYR A 76 -10.66 8.32 11.74
CA TYR A 76 -11.07 9.22 12.81
C TYR A 76 -12.59 9.34 12.76
N PHE A 77 -13.30 8.43 13.43
CA PHE A 77 -14.71 8.58 13.74
C PHE A 77 -15.03 8.23 15.21
N GLN A 78 -14.01 8.25 16.08
CA GLN A 78 -14.13 8.11 17.53
C GLN A 78 -13.15 9.04 18.29
N ASP A 79 -12.93 10.25 17.77
CA ASP A 79 -12.54 11.41 18.58
C ASP A 79 -13.78 12.32 18.66
N VAL A 80 -14.81 11.86 19.37
CA VAL A 80 -15.91 12.67 19.90
C VAL A 80 -16.24 12.19 21.30
#